data_AF-A0A3D3RL01-F1
#
_entry.id   AF-A0A3D3RL01-F1
#
_cell.length_a   1.000
_cell.length_b   1.000
_cell.length_c   1.000
_cell.angle_alpha   90.00
_cell.angle_beta   90.00
_cell.angle_gamma   90.00
#
_symmetry.space_group_name_H-M   'P 1'
#
loop_
_entity.id
_entity.type
_entity.pdbx_description
1 polymer ?
#
loop_
_entity_poly.entity_id
_entity_poly.type
_entity_poly.pdbx_seq_one_letter_code
_entity_poly.pdbx_strand_id
1 'polypeptide(L)'
;MLEEQIKLNENSILVTTNPFLLLLGIGMICLIGILCARRYRNTNDFAKSIRLYIPMMLGISLLFFFGFQLDILLVIGIDFCGFIAMALASNYYFYH
;
A
#
# COMPACT_ATOMS: atom_id res chain seq x y z
N MET A 1 -17.06 -29.65 -2.63
CA MET A 1 -16.28 -28.79 -3.56
C MET A 1 -16.11 -27.35 -3.07
N LEU A 2 -16.62 -26.96 -1.89
CA LEU A 2 -16.45 -25.60 -1.33
C LEU A 2 -15.72 -25.56 0.03
N GLU A 3 -15.47 -26.72 0.65
CA GLU A 3 -14.80 -26.79 1.96
C GLU A 3 -13.27 -26.90 1.86
N GLU A 4 -12.73 -27.20 0.68
CA GLU A 4 -11.29 -27.43 0.47
C GLU A 4 -10.48 -26.12 0.38
N GLN A 5 -11.12 -25.00 0.03
CA GLN A 5 -10.50 -23.66 0.01
C GLN A 5 -10.39 -23.02 1.40
N ILE A 6 -11.12 -23.53 2.40
CA ILE A 6 -11.17 -23.00 3.78
C ILE A 6 -10.29 -23.81 4.74
N LYS A 7 -9.56 -24.82 4.24
CA LYS A 7 -8.29 -25.18 4.88
C LYS A 7 -7.26 -24.12 4.47
N LEU A 8 -7.36 -22.94 5.08
CA LEU A 8 -6.26 -21.99 5.12
C LEU A 8 -5.04 -22.80 5.55
N ASN A 9 -4.11 -23.02 4.62
CA ASN A 9 -2.86 -23.71 4.89
C ASN A 9 -2.26 -23.00 6.10
N GLU A 10 -2.10 -23.71 7.22
CA GLU A 10 -1.73 -23.14 8.52
C GLU A 10 -0.37 -22.42 8.46
N ASN A 11 0.43 -22.75 7.45
CA ASN A 11 1.72 -22.15 7.13
C ASN A 11 1.63 -21.02 6.08
N SER A 12 0.43 -20.56 5.73
CA SER A 12 0.24 -19.46 4.78
C SER A 12 0.82 -18.18 5.35
N ILE A 13 1.55 -17.45 4.52
CA ILE A 13 2.21 -16.18 4.87
C ILE A 13 1.21 -15.17 5.48
N LEU A 14 -0.06 -15.19 5.04
CA LEU A 14 -1.13 -14.34 5.57
C LEU A 14 -1.55 -14.72 7.00
N VAL A 15 -1.50 -16.01 7.35
CA VAL A 15 -1.94 -16.55 8.64
C VAL A 15 -0.85 -16.38 9.70
N THR A 16 0.42 -16.49 9.29
CA THR A 16 1.57 -16.33 10.17
C THR A 16 1.90 -14.87 10.46
N THR A 17 1.43 -13.94 9.62
CA THR A 17 1.69 -12.51 9.78
C THR A 17 0.66 -11.86 10.72
N ASN A 18 1.13 -11.00 11.62
CA ASN A 18 0.24 -10.26 12.52
C ASN A 18 -0.72 -9.35 11.71
N PRO A 19 -2.05 -9.53 11.81
CA PRO A 19 -3.02 -8.78 11.02
C PRO A 19 -3.00 -7.28 11.33
N PHE A 20 -2.66 -6.86 12.55
CA PHE A 20 -2.56 -5.45 12.90
C PHE A 20 -1.36 -4.77 12.24
N LEU A 21 -0.25 -5.51 12.05
CA LEU A 21 0.92 -4.99 11.34
C LEU A 21 0.61 -4.77 9.86
N LEU A 22 -0.10 -5.70 9.23
CA LEU A 22 -0.59 -5.55 7.86
C LEU A 22 -1.52 -4.35 7.72
N LEU A 23 -2.48 -4.20 8.63
CA LEU A 23 -3.44 -3.10 8.62
C LEU A 23 -2.73 -1.74 8.79
N LEU A 24 -1.73 -1.68 9.68
CA LEU A 24 -0.88 -0.50 9.86
C LEU A 24 -0.11 -0.18 8.57
N GLY A 25 0.51 -1.19 7.94
CA GLY A 25 1.24 -1.02 6.68
C GLY A 25 0.35 -0.47 5.56
N ILE A 26 -0.81 -1.07 5.34
CA ILE A 26 -1.81 -0.60 4.36
C ILE A 26 -2.24 0.84 4.69
N GLY A 27 -2.58 1.12 5.95
CA GLY A 27 -3.00 2.45 6.38
C GLY A 27 -1.94 3.52 6.12
N MET A 28 -0.70 3.26 6.51
CA MET A 28 0.43 4.18 6.33
C MET A 28 0.69 4.48 4.85
N ILE A 29 0.74 3.44 4.01
CA ILE A 29 1.03 3.59 2.59
C ILE A 29 -0.11 4.28 1.83
N CYS A 30 -1.37 3.96 2.16
CA CYS A 30 -2.53 4.69 1.63
C CYS A 30 -2.53 6.17 2.03
N LEU A 31 -2.22 6.48 3.30
CA LEU A 31 -2.12 7.88 3.76
C LEU A 31 -1.06 8.65 2.98
N ILE A 32 0.09 8.04 2.73
CA ILE A 32 1.17 8.68 1.96
C ILE A 32 0.74 8.90 0.50
N GLY A 33 0.08 7.93 -0.12
CA GLY A 33 -0.50 8.09 -1.44
C GLY A 33 -1.48 9.29 -1.50
N ILE A 34 -2.37 9.39 -0.52
CA ILE A 34 -3.34 10.50 -0.41
C ILE A 34 -2.63 11.83 -0.18
N LEU A 35 -1.60 11.89 0.67
CA LEU A 35 -0.82 13.11 0.92
C LEU A 35 -0.07 13.57 -0.33
N CYS A 36 0.52 12.64 -1.09
CA CYS A 36 1.16 12.93 -2.37
C CYS A 36 0.16 13.52 -3.37
N ALA A 37 -1.02 12.90 -3.51
CA ALA A 37 -2.10 13.41 -4.35
C ALA A 37 -2.56 14.82 -3.91
N ARG A 38 -2.77 15.02 -2.60
CA ARG A 38 -3.23 16.29 -2.03
C ARG A 38 -2.22 17.43 -2.27
N ARG A 39 -0.93 17.14 -2.24
CA ARG A 39 0.14 18.13 -2.50
C ARG A 39 0.08 18.68 -3.92
N TYR A 40 -0.28 17.85 -4.90
CA TYR A 40 -0.30 18.21 -6.32
C TYR A 40 -1.71 18.45 -6.89
N ARG A 41 -2.73 18.56 -6.03
CA ARG A 41 -4.14 18.77 -6.42
C ARG A 41 -4.35 19.93 -7.40
N ASN A 42 -3.60 21.04 -7.25
CA ASN A 42 -3.75 22.23 -8.08
C ASN A 42 -3.02 22.15 -9.44
N THR A 43 -2.20 21.12 -9.67
CA THR A 43 -1.38 21.01 -10.88
C THR A 43 -1.98 20.11 -11.95
N ASN A 44 -3.03 19.36 -11.62
CA ASN A 44 -3.65 18.36 -12.50
C ASN A 44 -2.65 17.34 -13.10
N ASP A 45 -1.52 17.12 -12.39
CA ASP A 45 -0.36 16.37 -12.89
C ASP A 45 -0.10 15.17 -11.97
N PHE A 46 -0.68 14.03 -12.35
CA PHE A 46 -0.53 12.78 -11.61
C PHE A 46 0.92 12.28 -11.56
N ALA A 47 1.73 12.60 -12.57
CA ALA A 47 3.11 12.14 -12.63
C ALA A 47 3.96 12.75 -11.50
N LYS A 48 3.65 13.98 -11.07
CA LYS A 48 4.29 14.60 -9.90
C LYS A 48 3.98 13.87 -8.60
N SER A 49 2.73 13.43 -8.41
CA SER A 49 2.33 12.61 -7.26
C SER A 49 3.10 11.29 -7.25
N ILE A 50 3.21 10.61 -8.39
CA ILE A 50 3.99 9.36 -8.51
C ILE A 50 5.47 9.59 -8.19
N ARG A 51 6.10 10.64 -8.75
CA ARG A 51 7.51 10.93 -8.51
C ARG A 51 7.83 11.17 -7.04
N LEU A 52 6.88 11.72 -6.28
CA LEU A 52 7.03 11.89 -4.83
C LEU A 52 6.71 10.60 -4.06
N TYR A 53 5.71 9.84 -4.51
CA TYR A 53 5.26 8.62 -3.85
C TYR A 53 6.29 7.49 -3.92
N ILE A 54 6.89 7.23 -5.08
CA ILE A 54 7.85 6.11 -5.28
C ILE A 54 8.98 6.11 -4.23
N PRO A 55 9.74 7.20 -4.01
CA PRO A 55 10.82 7.18 -3.02
C PRO A 55 10.32 7.02 -1.58
N MET A 56 9.14 7.58 -1.24
CA MET A 56 8.54 7.40 0.09
C MET A 56 8.08 5.97 0.32
N MET A 57 7.39 5.39 -0.67
CA MET A 57 6.95 4.01 -0.69
C MET A 57 8.16 3.09 -0.51
N LEU A 58 9.22 3.24 -1.32
CA LEU A 58 10.43 2.42 -1.19
C LEU A 58 11.05 2.49 0.19
N GLY A 59 11.14 3.68 0.80
CA GLY A 59 11.66 3.82 2.16
C GLY A 59 10.85 3.03 3.19
N ILE A 60 9.54 2.97 3.01
CA ILE A 60 8.62 2.25 3.90
C ILE A 60 8.63 0.75 3.62
N SER A 61 8.67 0.34 2.34
CA SER A 61 8.83 -1.06 1.94
C SER A 61 10.11 -1.65 2.53
N LEU A 62 11.22 -0.89 2.51
CA LEU A 62 12.48 -1.29 3.14
C LEU A 62 12.34 -1.40 4.67
N LEU A 63 11.64 -0.48 5.32
CA LEU A 63 11.39 -0.53 6.76
C LEU A 63 10.54 -1.74 7.15
N PHE A 64 9.52 -2.09 6.37
CA PHE A 64 8.69 -3.27 6.62
C PHE A 64 9.44 -4.58 6.33
N PHE A 65 10.22 -4.62 5.26
CA PHE A 65 11.01 -5.80 4.89
C PHE A 65 12.16 -6.05 5.88
N PHE A 66 12.99 -5.04 6.17
CA PHE A 66 14.15 -5.22 7.06
C PHE A 66 13.80 -5.08 8.54
N GLY A 67 12.90 -4.17 8.91
CA GLY A 67 12.57 -3.87 10.31
C GLY A 67 11.56 -4.84 10.91
N PHE A 68 10.56 -5.25 10.12
CA PHE A 68 9.48 -6.13 10.58
C PHE A 68 9.51 -7.53 9.96
N GLN A 69 10.52 -7.82 9.11
CA GLN A 69 10.70 -9.12 8.44
C GLN A 69 9.44 -9.59 7.69
N LEU A 70 8.67 -8.64 7.14
CA LEU A 70 7.51 -8.97 6.33
C LEU A 70 7.94 -9.63 5.02
N ASP A 71 7.15 -10.62 4.60
CA ASP A 71 7.35 -11.28 3.32
C ASP A 71 7.23 -10.26 2.17
N ILE A 72 8.10 -10.40 1.18
CA ILE A 72 8.16 -9.48 0.04
C ILE A 72 6.84 -9.42 -0.73
N LEU A 73 6.09 -10.52 -0.81
CA LEU A 73 4.81 -10.58 -1.48
C LEU A 73 3.77 -9.71 -0.76
N LEU A 74 3.78 -9.72 0.57
CA LEU A 74 2.91 -8.86 1.39
C LEU A 74 3.27 -7.39 1.23
N VAL A 75 4.57 -7.08 1.24
CA VAL A 75 5.06 -5.70 1.06
C VAL A 75 4.62 -5.15 -0.31
N ILE A 76 4.80 -5.93 -1.38
CA ILE A 76 4.33 -5.55 -2.72
C ILE A 76 2.81 -5.32 -2.73
N GLY A 77 2.04 -6.19 -2.07
CA GLY A 77 0.58 -6.03 -1.94
C GLY A 77 0.19 -4.71 -1.26
N ILE A 78 0.89 -4.35 -0.17
CA ILE A 78 0.70 -3.07 0.53
C ILE A 78 1.01 -1.90 -0.39
N ASP A 79 2.10 -1.98 -1.16
CA ASP A 79 2.52 -0.91 -2.07
C ASP A 79 1.49 -0.66 -3.18
N PHE A 80 0.87 -1.72 -3.70
CA PHE A 80 -0.26 -1.61 -4.64
C PHE A 80 -1.47 -0.90 -4.01
N CYS A 81 -1.80 -1.19 -2.75
CA CYS A 81 -2.90 -0.50 -2.07
C CYS A 81 -2.69 1.02 -2.04
N GLY A 82 -1.49 1.48 -1.70
CA GLY A 82 -1.21 2.93 -1.67
C GLY A 82 -1.16 3.57 -3.04
N PHE A 83 -0.69 2.84 -4.05
CA PHE A 83 -0.71 3.34 -5.43
C PHE A 83 -2.14 3.54 -5.92
N ILE A 84 -3.04 2.58 -5.65
CA ILE A 84 -4.47 2.69 -5.96
C ILE A 84 -5.10 3.85 -5.18
N ALA A 85 -4.81 3.97 -3.88
CA ALA A 85 -5.33 5.08 -3.06
C ALA A 85 -4.89 6.45 -3.60
N MET A 86 -3.63 6.58 -4.03
CA MET A 86 -3.12 7.79 -4.67
C MET A 86 -3.83 8.09 -6.00
N ALA A 87 -4.05 7.08 -6.84
CA ALA A 87 -4.74 7.23 -8.11
C ALA A 87 -6.19 7.70 -7.91
N LEU A 88 -6.92 7.07 -6.97
CA LEU A 88 -8.28 7.46 -6.62
C LEU A 88 -8.35 8.87 -6.03
N ALA A 89 -7.44 9.21 -5.11
CA ALA A 89 -7.37 10.54 -4.53
C ALA A 89 -7.04 11.62 -5.57
N SER A 90 -6.09 11.34 -6.47
CA SER A 90 -5.73 12.27 -7.55
C SER A 90 -6.91 12.47 -8.51
N ASN A 91 -7.59 11.38 -8.87
CA ASN A 91 -8.81 11.45 -9.68
C ASN A 91 -9.88 12.32 -9.00
N TYR A 92 -10.13 12.12 -7.71
CA TYR A 92 -11.07 12.96 -6.97
C TYR A 92 -10.72 14.46 -7.08
N TYR A 93 -9.48 14.84 -6.80
CA TYR A 93 -9.03 16.24 -6.85
C TYR A 93 -9.00 16.88 -8.25
N PHE A 94 -8.96 16.08 -9.31
CA PHE A 94 -8.94 16.60 -10.68
C PHE A 94 -10.35 16.91 -11.20
N TYR A 95 -11.36 16.24 -10.64
CA TYR A 95 -12.75 16.36 -11.07
C TYR A 95 -13.67 17.02 -10.03
N HIS A 96 -13.19 17.26 -8.80
CA HIS A 96 -13.90 17.93 -7.70
C HIS A 96 -12.98 18.94 -7.00
#